data_AF-A0A1J5PRY5-F1
#
_entry.id   AF-A0A1J5PRY5-F1
#
_cell.length_a   1.000
_cell.length_b   1.000
_cell.length_c   1.000
_cell.angle_alpha   90.00
_cell.angle_beta   90.00
_cell.angle_gamma   90.00
#
_symmetry.space_group_name_H-M   'P 1'
#
loop_
_entity.id
_entity.type
_entity.pdbx_description
1 polymer ?
#
loop_
_entity_poly.entity_id
_entity_poly.type
_entity_poly.pdbx_seq_one_letter_code
_entity_poly.pdbx_strand_id
1 'polypeptide(L)'
;MAKSGSILISVRAPVGTTNRADQDYCIGRGLGAVFAKPGVADDDFLLYAIEANLEFLHRRSQGSTFIAIGSKELSSLPLPAPGFSVQRRIAEILSTQDEAIEQTEALIAKYRQIKAGLMHDLFTRGVTPDGHLRPTREQAPDIYKESPLGWIPKEWQCELLDDLATRGSGHTPNKNIPEYWNGGVKWISLADSYRLDRLYIADTEYEISQLGIQNSSAVVHPAGTVVLSRDAGIGKSAITTESMAVSQHFMCWRCDGRLNRHFLYYWLQFKKRMFENIAMGRTILTIGLPYFKKLRISAPKDVEEQKMIGDRLLKADEEISSLEADLEKKKQQKLGLMQDLLTGHVRVNV
;
A
#
# COMPACT_ATOMS: atom_id res chain seq x y z
N MET A 1 31.54 -0.36 21.85
CA MET A 1 31.65 0.34 20.55
C MET A 1 31.53 -0.69 19.45
N ALA A 2 30.81 -0.36 18.39
CA ALA A 2 30.85 -1.06 17.11
C ALA A 2 31.78 -0.28 16.18
N LYS A 3 32.66 -0.99 15.47
CA LYS A 3 33.54 -0.38 14.47
C LYS A 3 32.83 -0.28 13.13
N SER A 4 33.22 0.67 12.28
CA SER A 4 32.79 0.68 10.87
C SER A 4 32.99 -0.72 10.25
N GLY A 5 32.01 -1.18 9.47
CA GLY A 5 31.93 -2.52 8.91
C GLY A 5 31.30 -3.59 9.83
N SER A 6 31.11 -3.32 11.12
CA SER A 6 30.50 -4.31 12.03
C SER A 6 29.04 -4.58 11.65
N ILE A 7 28.64 -5.84 11.75
CA ILE A 7 27.23 -6.26 11.72
C ILE A 7 26.63 -5.92 13.08
N LEU A 8 25.65 -5.02 13.07
CA LEU A 8 24.82 -4.70 14.22
C LEU A 8 23.64 -5.65 14.25
N ILE A 9 23.31 -6.19 15.42
CA ILE A 9 22.15 -7.05 15.60
C ILE A 9 21.36 -6.62 16.83
N SER A 10 20.04 -6.48 16.68
CA SER A 10 19.16 -6.24 17.82
C SER A 10 19.12 -7.46 18.73
N VAL A 11 19.48 -7.26 19.99
CA VAL A 11 19.49 -8.32 21.02
C VAL A 11 18.36 -8.17 22.03
N ARG A 12 17.45 -7.20 21.82
CA ARG A 12 16.23 -6.98 22.62
C ARG A 12 15.07 -6.56 21.72
N ALA A 13 13.88 -7.10 22.00
CA ALA A 13 12.60 -6.88 21.30
C ALA A 13 12.54 -5.68 20.29
N PRO A 14 12.44 -5.93 18.96
CA PRO A 14 12.54 -7.23 18.29
C PRO A 14 13.99 -7.72 18.24
N VAL A 15 14.22 -8.98 18.63
CA VAL A 15 15.54 -9.63 18.48
C VAL A 15 15.76 -9.99 17.02
N GLY A 16 16.98 -9.86 16.52
CA GLY A 16 17.39 -10.44 15.24
C GLY A 16 17.46 -9.47 14.06
N THR A 17 16.92 -8.26 14.18
CA THR A 17 17.10 -7.24 13.13
C THR A 17 18.57 -6.89 12.98
N THR A 18 19.09 -7.01 11.76
CA THR A 18 20.49 -6.77 11.40
C THR A 18 20.66 -5.45 10.65
N ASN A 19 21.84 -4.84 10.76
CA ASN A 19 22.28 -3.73 9.92
C ASN A 19 23.81 -3.65 9.90
N ARG A 20 24.40 -2.81 9.04
CA ARG A 20 25.85 -2.54 9.02
C ARG A 20 26.16 -1.18 9.63
N ALA A 21 27.22 -1.14 10.41
CA ALA A 21 27.82 0.09 10.87
C ALA A 21 28.60 0.73 9.71
N ASP A 22 28.13 1.84 9.16
CA ASP A 22 28.85 2.64 8.15
C ASP A 22 30.03 3.43 8.76
N GLN A 23 29.96 3.74 10.05
CA GLN A 23 31.01 4.41 10.82
C GLN A 23 31.15 3.80 12.22
N ASP A 24 32.05 4.34 13.03
CA ASP A 24 32.20 3.92 14.42
C ASP A 24 31.00 4.41 15.27
N TYR A 25 30.37 3.49 15.99
CA TYR A 25 29.20 3.77 16.84
C TYR A 25 29.42 3.37 18.30
N CYS A 26 28.92 4.20 19.21
CA CYS A 26 28.68 3.81 20.60
C CYS A 26 27.29 3.16 20.71
N ILE A 27 27.23 1.82 20.72
CA ILE A 27 25.97 1.08 20.79
C ILE A 27 25.49 0.89 22.24
N GLY A 28 24.17 1.00 22.45
CA GLY A 28 23.52 0.71 23.72
C GLY A 28 23.36 -0.78 24.00
N ARG A 29 22.88 -1.13 25.20
CA ARG A 29 22.72 -2.53 25.67
C ARG A 29 21.69 -3.38 24.89
N GLY A 30 20.95 -2.77 23.98
CA GLY A 30 19.98 -3.43 23.11
C GLY A 30 20.56 -3.93 21.78
N LEU A 31 21.83 -3.63 21.49
CA LEU A 31 22.51 -4.05 20.26
C LEU A 31 23.75 -4.91 20.59
N GLY A 32 23.98 -5.92 19.75
CA GLY A 32 25.24 -6.62 19.63
C GLY A 32 25.99 -6.13 18.39
N ALA A 33 27.33 -6.22 18.42
CA ALA A 33 28.17 -6.01 17.25
C ALA A 33 28.96 -7.28 16.98
N VAL A 34 28.90 -7.76 15.75
CA VAL A 34 29.63 -8.92 15.23
C VAL A 34 30.53 -8.44 14.10
N PHE A 35 31.76 -8.93 14.04
CA PHE A 35 32.70 -8.59 12.98
C PHE A 35 33.33 -9.88 12.45
N ALA A 36 33.55 -9.94 11.14
CA ALA A 36 34.25 -11.05 10.56
C ALA A 36 35.73 -11.00 10.98
N LYS A 37 36.30 -12.17 11.29
CA LYS A 37 37.75 -12.27 11.52
C LYS A 37 38.45 -12.25 10.16
N PRO A 38 39.43 -11.35 9.94
CA PRO A 38 40.14 -11.27 8.67
C PRO A 38 40.72 -12.63 8.22
N GLY A 39 40.45 -13.01 6.98
CA GLY A 39 40.88 -14.29 6.40
C GLY A 39 40.13 -15.53 6.89
N VAL A 40 39.17 -15.38 7.81
CA VAL A 40 38.34 -16.48 8.34
C VAL A 40 36.93 -16.41 7.77
N ALA A 41 36.32 -15.23 7.85
CA ALA A 41 34.97 -15.00 7.36
C ALA A 41 34.94 -13.78 6.42
N ASP A 42 34.19 -13.89 5.33
CA ASP A 42 33.78 -12.74 4.53
C ASP A 42 32.65 -11.98 5.26
N ASP A 43 32.68 -10.64 5.23
CA ASP A 43 31.75 -9.81 6.01
C ASP A 43 30.30 -9.99 5.54
N ASP A 44 30.08 -9.96 4.22
CA ASP A 44 28.75 -10.11 3.60
C ASP A 44 28.21 -11.52 3.79
N PHE A 45 29.07 -12.52 3.61
CA PHE A 45 28.72 -13.90 3.93
C PHE A 45 28.29 -14.05 5.40
N LEU A 46 29.03 -13.46 6.34
CA LEU A 46 28.73 -13.54 7.77
C LEU A 46 27.37 -12.91 8.09
N LEU A 47 27.03 -11.78 7.46
CA LEU A 47 25.71 -11.16 7.58
C LEU A 47 24.61 -12.13 7.15
N TYR A 48 24.71 -12.69 5.94
CA TYR A 48 23.71 -13.63 5.42
C TYR A 48 23.62 -14.90 6.25
N ALA A 49 24.75 -15.42 6.75
CA ALA A 49 24.78 -16.59 7.60
C ALA A 49 24.07 -16.34 8.95
N ILE A 50 24.20 -15.14 9.53
CA ILE A 50 23.47 -14.74 10.73
C ILE A 50 21.97 -14.63 10.43
N GLU A 51 21.61 -13.96 9.34
CA GLU A 51 20.21 -13.76 8.92
C GLU A 51 19.47 -15.09 8.69
N ALA A 52 20.13 -16.06 8.03
CA ALA A 52 19.58 -17.39 7.81
C ALA A 52 19.35 -18.18 9.11
N ASN A 53 20.01 -17.80 10.21
CA ASN A 53 19.95 -18.49 11.50
C ASN A 53 19.19 -17.68 12.56
N LEU A 54 18.44 -16.64 12.20
CA LEU A 54 17.68 -15.83 13.17
C LEU A 54 16.64 -16.65 13.94
N GLU A 55 16.03 -17.68 13.34
CA GLU A 55 15.12 -18.59 14.05
C GLU A 55 15.76 -19.24 15.28
N PHE A 56 17.07 -19.56 15.21
CA PHE A 56 17.80 -20.13 16.34
C PHE A 56 17.82 -19.15 17.52
N LEU A 57 18.00 -17.85 17.25
CA LEU A 57 17.95 -16.79 18.26
C LEU A 57 16.53 -16.61 18.79
N HIS A 58 15.52 -16.62 17.91
CA HIS A 58 14.13 -16.48 18.32
C HIS A 58 13.70 -17.60 19.28
N ARG A 59 14.01 -18.87 18.97
CA ARG A 59 13.70 -20.02 19.85
C ARG A 59 14.36 -19.90 21.23
N ARG A 60 15.58 -19.36 21.29
CA ARG A 60 16.29 -19.13 22.55
C ARG A 60 15.81 -17.91 23.32
N SER A 61 15.19 -16.93 22.66
CA SER A 61 14.66 -15.71 23.28
C SER A 61 13.26 -15.86 23.89
N GLN A 62 12.52 -16.93 23.56
CA GLN A 62 11.12 -17.16 23.99
C GLN A 62 10.98 -17.71 25.43
N GLY A 63 12.08 -17.94 26.15
CA GLY A 63 12.08 -18.56 27.49
C GLY A 63 12.09 -17.59 28.69
N SER A 64 12.13 -16.28 28.47
CA SER A 64 12.25 -15.28 29.54
C SER A 64 11.15 -14.21 29.47
N THR A 65 10.73 -13.69 30.63
CA THR A 65 9.76 -12.58 30.76
C THR A 65 10.16 -11.33 29.95
N PHE A 66 11.43 -11.23 29.56
CA PHE A 66 11.95 -10.27 28.60
C PHE A 66 12.60 -11.01 27.42
N ILE A 67 12.17 -10.72 26.19
CA ILE A 67 12.77 -11.27 24.96
C ILE A 67 14.12 -10.60 24.74
N ALA A 68 15.21 -11.29 25.10
CA ALA A 68 16.57 -10.83 24.91
C ALA A 68 17.53 -12.00 24.63
N ILE A 69 18.59 -11.73 23.87
CA ILE A 69 19.71 -12.68 23.68
C ILE A 69 20.99 -12.10 24.26
N GLY A 70 21.79 -12.93 24.93
CA GLY A 70 23.08 -12.54 25.47
C GLY A 70 24.23 -12.81 24.48
N SER A 71 25.43 -12.39 24.87
CA SER A 71 26.65 -12.60 24.09
C SER A 71 26.97 -14.09 23.90
N LYS A 72 26.64 -14.93 24.88
CA LYS A 72 26.85 -16.39 24.82
C LYS A 72 25.96 -17.04 23.75
N GLU A 73 24.69 -16.66 23.71
CA GLU A 73 23.73 -17.15 22.72
C GLU A 73 24.16 -16.74 21.31
N LEU A 74 24.55 -15.47 21.14
CA LEU A 74 25.03 -14.94 19.86
C LEU A 74 26.32 -15.65 19.40
N SER A 75 27.24 -15.92 20.33
CA SER A 75 28.49 -16.64 20.04
C SER A 75 28.28 -18.14 19.79
N SER A 76 27.11 -18.68 20.16
CA SER A 76 26.74 -20.09 19.93
C SER A 76 25.94 -20.31 18.64
N LEU A 77 25.77 -19.27 17.82
CA LEU A 77 25.09 -19.36 16.53
C LEU A 77 25.76 -20.41 15.65
N PRO A 78 25.01 -21.42 15.16
CA PRO A 78 25.54 -22.35 14.18
C PRO A 78 25.65 -21.64 12.84
N LEU A 79 26.87 -21.38 12.40
CA LEU A 79 27.13 -20.73 11.12
C LEU A 79 27.80 -21.71 10.14
N PRO A 80 27.40 -21.72 8.86
CA PRO A 80 28.15 -22.44 7.84
C PRO A 80 29.58 -21.86 7.72
N ALA A 81 30.55 -22.74 7.52
CA ALA A 81 31.97 -22.37 7.41
C ALA A 81 32.64 -22.96 6.17
N PRO A 82 32.17 -22.65 4.94
CA PRO A 82 32.84 -23.07 3.73
C PRO A 82 34.18 -22.31 3.56
N GLY A 83 35.01 -22.74 2.61
CA GLY A 83 36.27 -22.05 2.32
C GLY A 83 36.05 -20.57 1.96
N PHE A 84 37.02 -19.71 2.29
CA PHE A 84 36.88 -18.25 2.15
C PHE A 84 36.49 -17.80 0.73
N SER A 85 37.02 -18.46 -0.31
CA SER A 85 36.68 -18.19 -1.70
C SER A 85 35.21 -18.51 -2.03
N VAL A 86 34.68 -19.60 -1.45
CA VAL A 86 33.27 -19.99 -1.56
C VAL A 86 32.38 -18.99 -0.81
N GLN A 87 32.79 -18.55 0.37
CA GLN A 87 32.06 -17.52 1.13
C GLN A 87 31.88 -16.24 0.32
N ARG A 88 32.97 -15.72 -0.25
CA ARG A 88 32.94 -14.54 -1.13
C ARG A 88 32.00 -14.75 -2.31
N ARG A 89 32.04 -15.91 -2.94
CA ARG A 89 31.17 -16.19 -4.09
C ARG A 89 29.70 -16.27 -3.70
N ILE A 90 29.37 -16.87 -2.56
CA ILE A 90 28.00 -16.87 -2.02
C ILE A 90 27.55 -15.45 -1.71
N ALA A 91 28.40 -14.67 -1.04
CA ALA A 91 28.13 -13.28 -0.71
C ALA A 91 27.83 -12.45 -1.96
N GLU A 92 28.67 -12.54 -3.00
CA GLU A 92 28.45 -11.87 -4.30
C GLU A 92 27.09 -12.21 -4.94
N ILE A 93 26.68 -13.49 -4.89
CA ILE A 93 25.40 -13.92 -5.46
C ILE A 93 24.23 -13.30 -4.68
N LEU A 94 24.30 -13.35 -3.35
CA LEU A 94 23.23 -12.83 -2.48
C LEU A 94 23.17 -11.30 -2.50
N SER A 95 24.31 -10.61 -2.52
CA SER A 95 24.37 -9.15 -2.61
C SER A 95 23.82 -8.64 -3.95
N THR A 96 24.07 -9.36 -5.04
CA THR A 96 23.45 -9.06 -6.34
C THR A 96 21.91 -9.11 -6.27
N GLN A 97 21.35 -10.04 -5.48
CA GLN A 97 19.89 -10.09 -5.28
C GLN A 97 19.40 -8.93 -4.42
N ASP A 98 20.14 -8.56 -3.36
CA ASP A 98 19.80 -7.40 -2.55
C ASP A 98 19.83 -6.10 -3.34
N GLU A 99 20.87 -5.87 -4.16
CA GLU A 99 20.94 -4.72 -5.05
C GLU A 99 19.73 -4.66 -5.99
N ALA A 100 19.30 -5.79 -6.54
CA ALA A 100 18.11 -5.86 -7.39
C ALA A 100 16.81 -5.56 -6.63
N ILE A 101 16.69 -6.00 -5.37
CA ILE A 101 15.57 -5.70 -4.48
C ILE A 101 15.53 -4.19 -4.18
N GLU A 102 16.66 -3.62 -3.74
CA GLU A 102 16.79 -2.19 -3.41
C GLU A 102 16.47 -1.29 -4.62
N GLN A 103 17.00 -1.63 -5.80
CA GLN A 103 16.68 -0.91 -7.04
C GLN A 103 15.19 -0.96 -7.38
N THR A 104 14.54 -2.11 -7.16
CA THR A 104 13.09 -2.27 -7.41
C THR A 104 12.27 -1.45 -6.41
N GLU A 105 12.64 -1.45 -5.13
CA GLU A 105 12.00 -0.62 -4.09
C GLU A 105 12.14 0.88 -4.40
N ALA A 106 13.33 1.32 -4.81
CA ALA A 106 13.57 2.69 -5.25
C ALA A 106 12.73 3.07 -6.49
N LEU A 107 12.57 2.13 -7.43
CA LEU A 107 11.75 2.32 -8.62
C LEU A 107 10.26 2.48 -8.25
N ILE A 108 9.73 1.63 -7.36
CA ILE A 108 8.36 1.75 -6.84
C ILE A 108 8.15 3.11 -6.17
N ALA A 109 9.09 3.55 -5.32
CA ALA A 109 9.02 4.85 -4.67
C ALA A 109 8.98 6.01 -5.68
N LYS A 110 9.81 5.94 -6.72
CA LYS A 110 9.84 6.91 -7.82
C LYS A 110 8.51 6.93 -8.59
N TYR A 111 7.96 5.77 -8.97
CA TYR A 111 6.68 5.71 -9.68
C TYR A 111 5.51 6.20 -8.84
N ARG A 112 5.50 5.94 -7.53
CA ARG A 112 4.50 6.51 -6.61
C ARG A 112 4.58 8.04 -6.57
N GLN A 113 5.80 8.61 -6.55
CA GLN A 113 5.99 10.06 -6.62
C GLN A 113 5.53 10.65 -7.97
N ILE A 114 5.87 9.99 -9.09
CA ILE A 114 5.42 10.37 -10.43
C ILE A 114 3.89 10.35 -10.50
N LYS A 115 3.24 9.29 -9.99
CA LYS A 115 1.79 9.17 -9.94
C LYS A 115 1.17 10.31 -9.14
N ALA A 116 1.74 10.68 -8.00
CA ALA A 116 1.24 11.78 -7.18
C ALA A 116 1.31 13.13 -7.92
N GLY A 117 2.43 13.41 -8.61
CA GLY A 117 2.59 14.60 -9.45
C GLY A 117 1.61 14.60 -10.63
N LEU A 118 1.51 13.48 -11.34
CA LEU A 118 0.58 13.28 -12.45
C LEU A 118 -0.87 13.48 -12.01
N MET A 119 -1.25 12.94 -10.85
CA MET A 119 -2.60 13.11 -10.28
C MET A 119 -2.90 14.59 -10.01
N HIS A 120 -1.94 15.33 -9.45
CA HIS A 120 -2.09 16.78 -9.25
C HIS A 120 -2.28 17.51 -10.58
N ASP A 121 -1.41 17.26 -11.56
CA ASP A 121 -1.47 17.87 -12.88
C ASP A 121 -2.80 17.55 -13.60
N LEU A 122 -3.21 16.28 -13.64
CA LEU A 122 -4.43 15.85 -14.33
C LEU A 122 -5.69 16.44 -13.69
N PHE A 123 -5.78 16.53 -12.36
CA PHE A 123 -6.97 17.07 -11.69
C PHE A 123 -6.99 18.60 -11.56
N THR A 124 -5.92 19.29 -11.92
CA THR A 124 -5.85 20.77 -11.91
C THR A 124 -5.86 21.36 -13.32
N ARG A 125 -5.29 20.66 -14.30
CA ARG A 125 -5.10 21.14 -15.67
C ARG A 125 -5.91 20.34 -16.70
N GLY A 126 -6.21 19.08 -16.39
CA GLY A 126 -6.83 18.16 -17.35
C GLY A 126 -5.96 17.92 -18.59
N VAL A 127 -6.56 17.31 -19.61
CA VAL A 127 -5.86 17.01 -20.87
C VAL A 127 -6.63 17.56 -22.07
N THR A 128 -5.91 17.92 -23.13
CA THR A 128 -6.48 18.28 -24.42
C THR A 128 -7.03 17.05 -25.16
N PRO A 129 -7.82 17.22 -26.24
CA PRO A 129 -8.39 16.08 -26.99
C PRO A 129 -7.36 15.12 -27.61
N ASP A 130 -6.14 15.60 -27.89
CA ASP A 130 -5.00 14.79 -28.33
C ASP A 130 -4.24 14.13 -27.15
N GLY A 131 -4.72 14.34 -25.92
CA GLY A 131 -4.17 13.78 -24.70
C GLY A 131 -3.03 14.60 -24.08
N HIS A 132 -2.57 15.71 -24.65
CA HIS A 132 -1.52 16.48 -23.97
C HIS A 132 -2.02 17.18 -22.70
N LEU A 133 -1.13 17.37 -21.73
CA LEU A 133 -1.49 18.10 -20.52
C LEU A 133 -1.68 19.59 -20.88
N ARG A 134 -2.79 20.21 -20.48
CA ARG A 134 -2.99 21.65 -20.74
C ARG A 134 -1.86 22.46 -20.08
N PRO A 135 -1.38 23.59 -20.65
CA PRO A 135 -0.37 24.43 -20.00
C PRO A 135 -0.82 24.92 -18.62
N THR A 136 0.11 25.33 -17.76
CA THR A 136 -0.26 25.84 -16.42
C THR A 136 -1.05 27.15 -16.56
N ARG A 137 -1.78 27.52 -15.51
CA ARG A 137 -2.53 28.78 -15.49
C ARG A 137 -1.61 30.00 -15.69
N GLU A 138 -0.39 29.97 -15.16
CA GLU A 138 0.60 31.04 -15.32
C GLU A 138 1.03 31.19 -16.79
N GLN A 139 1.03 30.09 -17.55
CA GLN A 139 1.40 30.07 -18.97
C GLN A 139 0.23 30.46 -19.89
N ALA A 140 -0.99 30.09 -19.53
CA ALA A 140 -2.19 30.37 -20.31
C ALA A 140 -3.40 30.62 -19.39
N PRO A 141 -3.57 31.82 -18.83
CA PRO A 141 -4.66 32.09 -17.88
C PRO A 141 -6.05 32.03 -18.52
N ASP A 142 -6.17 32.35 -19.81
CA ASP A 142 -7.46 32.47 -20.53
C ASP A 142 -8.22 31.14 -20.70
N ILE A 143 -7.54 30.00 -20.55
CA ILE A 143 -8.14 28.67 -20.61
C ILE A 143 -8.60 28.15 -19.25
N TYR A 144 -8.48 28.96 -18.19
CA TYR A 144 -8.94 28.64 -16.84
C TYR A 144 -10.06 29.59 -16.40
N LYS A 145 -10.83 29.16 -15.41
CA LYS A 145 -11.85 29.98 -14.74
C LYS A 145 -11.88 29.70 -13.24
N GLU A 146 -12.34 30.67 -12.46
CA GLU A 146 -12.62 30.45 -11.05
C GLU A 146 -13.85 29.56 -10.85
N SER A 147 -13.83 28.77 -9.78
CA SER A 147 -14.94 27.93 -9.33
C SER A 147 -14.94 27.84 -7.80
N PRO A 148 -16.00 27.31 -7.18
CA PRO A 148 -16.01 27.01 -5.75
C PRO A 148 -14.88 26.09 -5.26
N LEU A 149 -14.23 25.34 -6.17
CA LEU A 149 -13.11 24.44 -5.88
C LEU A 149 -11.74 25.05 -6.23
N GLY A 150 -11.70 26.34 -6.55
CA GLY A 150 -10.52 27.04 -7.06
C GLY A 150 -10.51 27.14 -8.59
N TRP A 151 -9.34 27.43 -9.16
CA TRP A 151 -9.16 27.54 -10.60
C TRP A 151 -9.25 26.18 -11.27
N ILE A 152 -10.07 26.08 -12.31
CA ILE A 152 -10.27 24.86 -13.10
C ILE A 152 -10.21 25.20 -14.59
N PRO A 153 -9.95 24.23 -15.49
CA PRO A 153 -10.04 24.46 -16.92
C PRO A 153 -11.42 25.01 -17.30
N LYS A 154 -11.46 25.95 -18.24
CA LYS A 154 -12.67 26.69 -18.62
C LYS A 154 -13.78 25.76 -19.13
N GLU A 155 -13.39 24.66 -19.78
CA GLU A 155 -14.26 23.60 -20.30
C GLU A 155 -14.83 22.68 -19.23
N TRP A 156 -14.20 22.64 -18.05
CA TRP A 156 -14.66 21.81 -16.94
C TRP A 156 -15.90 22.41 -16.28
N GLN A 157 -16.74 21.54 -15.72
CA GLN A 157 -17.87 21.91 -14.89
C GLN A 157 -17.54 21.69 -13.41
N CYS A 158 -18.26 22.39 -12.53
CA CYS A 158 -18.11 22.28 -11.08
C CYS A 158 -19.48 22.09 -10.43
N GLU A 159 -20.03 20.88 -10.53
CA GLU A 159 -21.38 20.53 -10.08
C GLU A 159 -21.37 19.75 -8.77
N LEU A 160 -22.55 19.44 -8.21
CA LEU A 160 -22.62 18.47 -7.12
C LEU A 160 -22.26 17.08 -7.66
N LEU A 161 -21.57 16.28 -6.85
CA LEU A 161 -21.24 14.90 -7.24
C LEU A 161 -22.51 14.09 -7.55
N ASP A 162 -23.59 14.34 -6.80
CA ASP A 162 -24.87 13.68 -7.02
C ASP A 162 -25.55 14.09 -8.34
N ASP A 163 -25.16 15.21 -8.95
CA ASP A 163 -25.68 15.63 -10.26
C ASP A 163 -25.05 14.81 -11.39
N LEU A 164 -23.86 14.24 -11.16
CA LEU A 164 -23.08 13.46 -12.15
C LEU A 164 -23.07 11.95 -11.87
N ALA A 165 -23.41 11.53 -10.66
CA ALA A 165 -23.46 10.11 -10.28
C ALA A 165 -24.57 9.85 -9.27
N THR A 166 -25.18 8.66 -9.33
CA THR A 166 -26.28 8.31 -8.43
C THR A 166 -25.73 7.76 -7.12
N ARG A 167 -25.87 8.51 -6.02
CA ARG A 167 -25.50 8.03 -4.69
C ARG A 167 -26.37 6.87 -4.23
N GLY A 168 -25.73 5.83 -3.70
CA GLY A 168 -26.37 4.69 -3.05
C GLY A 168 -26.37 4.79 -1.52
N SER A 169 -27.18 3.94 -0.87
CA SER A 169 -27.25 3.80 0.58
C SER A 169 -26.46 2.58 1.08
N GLY A 170 -25.92 2.70 2.30
CA GLY A 170 -25.30 1.61 3.03
C GLY A 170 -26.00 1.37 4.37
N HIS A 171 -26.10 0.12 4.80
CA HIS A 171 -26.74 -0.26 6.06
C HIS A 171 -26.19 -1.58 6.61
N THR A 172 -26.29 -1.77 7.93
CA THR A 172 -25.99 -3.04 8.61
C THR A 172 -27.30 -3.73 8.98
N PRO A 173 -27.60 -4.94 8.46
CA PRO A 173 -28.68 -5.76 8.99
C PRO A 173 -28.51 -6.02 10.49
N ASN A 174 -29.60 -6.34 11.20
CA ASN A 174 -29.52 -6.59 12.63
C ASN A 174 -28.52 -7.73 12.93
N LYS A 175 -27.46 -7.42 13.69
CA LYS A 175 -26.40 -8.37 14.04
C LYS A 175 -26.88 -9.51 14.95
N ASN A 176 -28.00 -9.32 15.64
CA ASN A 176 -28.55 -10.29 16.57
C ASN A 176 -29.46 -11.34 15.88
N ILE A 177 -29.64 -11.25 14.56
CA ILE A 177 -30.43 -12.20 13.78
C ILE A 177 -29.47 -12.96 12.85
N PRO A 178 -29.00 -14.16 13.24
CA PRO A 178 -28.00 -14.91 12.48
C PRO A 178 -28.39 -15.19 11.02
N GLU A 179 -29.68 -15.36 10.74
CA GLU A 179 -30.24 -15.63 9.41
C GLU A 179 -30.03 -14.47 8.43
N TYR A 180 -29.67 -13.28 8.91
CA TYR A 180 -29.37 -12.11 8.07
C TYR A 180 -27.95 -12.12 7.51
N TRP A 181 -27.11 -13.07 7.92
CA TRP A 181 -25.68 -13.11 7.63
C TRP A 181 -25.30 -14.37 6.85
N ASN A 182 -24.12 -14.35 6.23
CA ASN A 182 -23.51 -15.50 5.54
C ASN A 182 -24.39 -16.13 4.45
N GLY A 183 -25.11 -15.29 3.69
CA GLY A 183 -26.03 -15.74 2.65
C GLY A 183 -25.59 -15.42 1.22
N GLY A 184 -24.28 -15.24 0.98
CA GLY A 184 -23.72 -15.08 -0.37
C GLY A 184 -23.70 -13.66 -0.92
N VAL A 185 -24.30 -12.67 -0.25
CA VAL A 185 -24.24 -11.27 -0.71
C VAL A 185 -23.06 -10.58 -0.04
N LYS A 186 -22.01 -10.32 -0.82
CA LYS A 186 -20.83 -9.56 -0.38
C LYS A 186 -21.22 -8.22 0.22
N TRP A 187 -20.66 -7.91 1.38
CA TRP A 187 -21.04 -6.73 2.17
C TRP A 187 -19.80 -5.98 2.69
N ILE A 188 -19.51 -4.84 2.07
CA ILE A 188 -18.32 -4.03 2.38
C ILE A 188 -18.48 -3.35 3.74
N SER A 189 -17.55 -3.64 4.64
CA SER A 189 -17.54 -3.18 6.02
C SER A 189 -16.19 -2.57 6.41
N LEU A 190 -16.07 -2.08 7.65
CA LEU A 190 -14.79 -1.57 8.15
C LEU A 190 -13.73 -2.67 8.28
N ALA A 191 -14.13 -3.95 8.34
CA ALA A 191 -13.18 -5.06 8.32
C ALA A 191 -12.42 -5.12 6.99
N ASP A 192 -13.00 -4.59 5.91
CA ASP A 192 -12.41 -4.58 4.57
C ASP A 192 -11.46 -3.40 4.32
N SER A 193 -11.17 -2.58 5.34
CA SER A 193 -10.36 -1.36 5.20
C SER A 193 -8.96 -1.62 4.61
N TYR A 194 -8.39 -2.82 4.78
CA TYR A 194 -7.10 -3.21 4.22
C TYR A 194 -7.15 -3.56 2.71
N ARG A 195 -8.36 -3.80 2.17
CA ARG A 195 -8.63 -4.09 0.76
C ARG A 195 -8.88 -2.82 -0.06
N LEU A 196 -9.18 -1.69 0.59
CA LEU A 196 -9.39 -0.39 -0.05
C LEU A 196 -8.07 0.27 -0.49
N ASP A 197 -8.16 1.32 -1.30
CA ASP A 197 -7.04 2.02 -1.97
C ASP A 197 -6.21 1.15 -2.92
N ARG A 198 -6.74 -0.02 -3.28
CA ARG A 198 -6.16 -0.96 -4.24
C ARG A 198 -6.89 -0.96 -5.58
N LEU A 199 -7.54 0.17 -5.90
CA LEU A 199 -8.43 0.39 -7.04
C LEU A 199 -9.71 -0.45 -7.00
N TYR A 200 -9.60 -1.78 -6.98
CA TYR A 200 -10.74 -2.68 -7.00
C TYR A 200 -10.93 -3.40 -5.67
N ILE A 201 -12.20 -3.65 -5.33
CA ILE A 201 -12.57 -4.59 -4.27
C ILE A 201 -13.42 -5.71 -4.89
N ALA A 202 -12.92 -6.93 -4.73
CA ALA A 202 -13.55 -8.13 -5.25
C ALA A 202 -14.18 -8.99 -4.15
N ASP A 203 -13.59 -9.02 -2.95
CA ASP A 203 -14.09 -9.85 -1.85
C ASP A 203 -14.34 -9.01 -0.59
N THR A 204 -15.17 -9.55 0.30
CA THR A 204 -15.53 -8.95 1.58
C THR A 204 -15.33 -9.95 2.71
N GLU A 205 -14.93 -9.46 3.88
CA GLU A 205 -14.74 -10.27 5.08
C GLU A 205 -16.07 -10.91 5.54
N TYR A 206 -17.17 -10.19 5.36
CA TYR A 206 -18.51 -10.63 5.75
C TYR A 206 -19.46 -10.60 4.56
N GLU A 207 -20.44 -11.48 4.61
CA GLU A 207 -21.56 -11.53 3.69
C GLU A 207 -22.88 -11.39 4.45
N ILE A 208 -23.89 -10.86 3.78
CA ILE A 208 -25.26 -10.81 4.28
C ILE A 208 -26.14 -11.73 3.43
N SER A 209 -27.32 -12.07 3.95
CA SER A 209 -28.30 -12.86 3.22
C SER A 209 -29.33 -11.98 2.52
N GLN A 210 -30.04 -12.55 1.55
CA GLN A 210 -31.18 -11.88 0.93
C GLN A 210 -32.26 -11.51 1.94
N LEU A 211 -32.44 -12.33 2.99
CA LEU A 211 -33.35 -12.03 4.10
C LEU A 211 -32.88 -10.80 4.88
N GLY A 212 -31.57 -10.67 5.13
CA GLY A 212 -30.97 -9.50 5.76
C GLY A 212 -31.15 -8.22 4.95
N ILE A 213 -31.08 -8.30 3.62
CA ILE A 213 -31.38 -7.18 2.72
C ILE A 213 -32.85 -6.78 2.81
N GLN A 214 -33.77 -7.75 2.68
CA GLN A 214 -35.22 -7.49 2.70
C GLN A 214 -35.72 -6.93 4.03
N ASN A 215 -35.04 -7.24 5.14
CA ASN A 215 -35.39 -6.80 6.49
C ASN A 215 -34.48 -5.68 7.02
N SER A 216 -33.80 -4.97 6.14
CA SER A 216 -33.00 -3.79 6.49
C SER A 216 -33.05 -2.73 5.40
N SER A 217 -32.39 -1.59 5.61
CA SER A 217 -32.20 -0.59 4.55
C SER A 217 -30.95 -0.84 3.70
N ALA A 218 -30.35 -2.05 3.78
CA ALA A 218 -29.21 -2.41 2.96
C ALA A 218 -29.63 -2.49 1.49
N VAL A 219 -28.75 -2.05 0.60
CA VAL A 219 -29.00 -2.07 -0.84
C VAL A 219 -27.81 -2.74 -1.51
N VAL A 220 -28.10 -3.63 -2.46
CA VAL A 220 -27.09 -4.23 -3.33
C VAL A 220 -26.83 -3.27 -4.49
N HIS A 221 -25.58 -2.86 -4.64
CA HIS A 221 -25.12 -2.00 -5.72
C HIS A 221 -24.47 -2.85 -6.81
N PRO A 222 -24.63 -2.52 -8.10
CA PRO A 222 -24.04 -3.29 -9.19
C PRO A 222 -22.51 -3.15 -9.22
N ALA A 223 -21.87 -4.02 -10.00
CA ALA A 223 -20.45 -3.91 -10.36
C ALA A 223 -20.11 -2.51 -10.92
N GLY A 224 -18.90 -2.04 -10.66
CA GLY A 224 -18.42 -0.72 -11.08
C GLY A 224 -18.86 0.43 -10.18
N THR A 225 -19.48 0.14 -9.03
CA THR A 225 -19.86 1.16 -8.03
C THR A 225 -18.61 1.66 -7.32
N VAL A 226 -18.44 2.97 -7.22
CA VAL A 226 -17.32 3.58 -6.49
C VAL A 226 -17.72 3.77 -5.03
N VAL A 227 -16.95 3.22 -4.10
CA VAL A 227 -17.21 3.27 -2.66
C VAL A 227 -16.18 4.13 -1.94
N LEU A 228 -16.58 4.78 -0.85
CA LEU A 228 -15.74 5.65 -0.03
C LEU A 228 -16.04 5.42 1.45
N SER A 229 -15.02 5.13 2.26
CA SER A 229 -15.17 5.12 3.72
C SER A 229 -15.35 6.55 4.24
N ARG A 230 -16.39 6.75 5.05
CA ARG A 230 -16.70 8.01 5.73
C ARG A 230 -16.41 7.98 7.24
N ASP A 231 -16.04 6.81 7.75
CA ASP A 231 -15.73 6.52 9.17
C ASP A 231 -14.30 5.99 9.29
N ALA A 232 -14.01 4.96 10.11
CA ALA A 232 -12.64 4.45 10.26
C ALA A 232 -11.97 4.16 8.89
N GLY A 233 -10.78 4.74 8.68
CA GLY A 233 -10.14 4.78 7.36
C GLY A 233 -10.78 5.78 6.40
N ILE A 234 -11.14 6.99 6.88
CA ILE A 234 -11.78 8.05 6.10
C ILE A 234 -11.06 8.29 4.78
N GLY A 235 -11.84 8.43 3.72
CA GLY A 235 -11.33 8.77 2.40
C GLY A 235 -10.73 7.59 1.64
N LYS A 236 -10.57 6.42 2.27
CA LYS A 236 -10.24 5.20 1.55
C LYS A 236 -11.35 4.84 0.57
N SER A 237 -11.01 4.44 -0.65
CA SER A 237 -12.00 4.14 -1.69
C SER A 237 -11.64 2.89 -2.51
N ALA A 238 -12.63 2.38 -3.25
CA ALA A 238 -12.46 1.29 -4.20
C ALA A 238 -13.59 1.31 -5.24
N ILE A 239 -13.44 0.53 -6.30
CA ILE A 239 -14.45 0.23 -7.31
C ILE A 239 -14.85 -1.24 -7.13
N THR A 240 -16.15 -1.53 -7.00
CA THR A 240 -16.61 -2.92 -6.88
C THR A 240 -16.43 -3.68 -8.20
N THR A 241 -15.94 -4.91 -8.16
CA THR A 241 -15.83 -5.76 -9.37
C THR A 241 -17.11 -6.53 -9.67
N GLU A 242 -17.97 -6.70 -8.67
CA GLU A 242 -19.25 -7.41 -8.74
C GLU A 242 -20.32 -6.65 -7.94
N SER A 243 -21.54 -7.21 -7.92
CA SER A 243 -22.63 -6.63 -7.15
C SER A 243 -22.40 -6.86 -5.65
N MET A 244 -22.42 -5.78 -4.86
CA MET A 244 -22.13 -5.83 -3.42
C MET A 244 -23.01 -4.84 -2.65
N ALA A 245 -23.34 -5.19 -1.41
CA ALA A 245 -23.90 -4.25 -0.45
C ALA A 245 -22.78 -3.54 0.33
N VAL A 246 -23.09 -2.42 0.99
CA VAL A 246 -22.13 -1.69 1.83
C VAL A 246 -22.75 -1.35 3.19
N SER A 247 -21.92 -1.29 4.23
CA SER A 247 -22.33 -0.88 5.58
C SER A 247 -22.61 0.63 5.67
N GLN A 248 -23.22 1.11 6.76
CA GLN A 248 -23.44 2.56 7.01
C GLN A 248 -22.16 3.40 7.02
N HIS A 249 -21.00 2.76 7.17
CA HIS A 249 -19.69 3.38 7.25
C HIS A 249 -19.15 3.82 5.88
N PHE A 250 -19.90 3.58 4.81
CA PHE A 250 -19.50 3.86 3.43
C PHE A 250 -20.53 4.71 2.71
N MET A 251 -20.05 5.62 1.87
CA MET A 251 -20.82 6.19 0.77
C MET A 251 -20.48 5.45 -0.51
N CYS A 252 -21.41 5.43 -1.46
CA CYS A 252 -21.19 4.82 -2.76
C CYS A 252 -21.88 5.59 -3.87
N TRP A 253 -21.32 5.55 -5.08
CA TRP A 253 -21.86 6.24 -6.26
C TRP A 253 -21.81 5.33 -7.48
N ARG A 254 -22.95 5.24 -8.16
CA ARG A 254 -23.11 4.57 -9.44
C ARG A 254 -22.95 5.61 -10.55
N CYS A 255 -21.97 5.39 -11.41
CA CYS A 255 -21.67 6.27 -12.53
C CYS A 255 -22.52 5.87 -13.75
N ASP A 256 -23.33 6.80 -14.26
CA ASP A 256 -24.32 6.54 -15.34
C ASP A 256 -23.89 7.06 -16.72
N GLY A 257 -22.57 7.18 -16.94
CA GLY A 257 -21.99 7.65 -18.19
C GLY A 257 -21.66 9.15 -18.19
N ARG A 258 -22.31 9.97 -17.36
CA ARG A 258 -21.95 11.40 -17.18
C ARG A 258 -20.64 11.58 -16.43
N LEU A 259 -20.30 10.60 -15.59
CA LEU A 259 -19.05 10.52 -14.86
C LEU A 259 -18.39 9.16 -15.13
N ASN A 260 -17.10 9.15 -15.40
CA ASN A 260 -16.31 7.93 -15.50
C ASN A 260 -15.94 7.43 -14.09
N ARG A 261 -16.12 6.12 -13.84
CA ARG A 261 -15.86 5.51 -12.52
C ARG A 261 -14.39 5.57 -12.08
N HIS A 262 -13.45 5.42 -13.01
CA HIS A 262 -12.01 5.55 -12.71
C HIS A 262 -11.66 6.99 -12.42
N PHE A 263 -12.19 7.93 -13.20
CA PHE A 263 -12.05 9.36 -12.89
C PHE A 263 -12.55 9.68 -11.47
N LEU A 264 -13.75 9.22 -11.10
CA LEU A 264 -14.30 9.43 -9.75
C LEU A 264 -13.43 8.78 -8.67
N TYR A 265 -13.01 7.52 -8.85
CA TYR A 265 -12.13 6.83 -7.90
C TYR A 265 -10.85 7.63 -7.65
N TYR A 266 -10.16 8.05 -8.72
CA TYR A 266 -8.93 8.81 -8.60
C TYR A 266 -9.13 10.22 -8.07
N TRP A 267 -10.27 10.85 -8.37
CA TRP A 267 -10.62 12.15 -7.80
C TRP A 267 -10.83 12.03 -6.28
N LEU A 268 -11.50 10.97 -5.81
CA LEU A 268 -11.65 10.69 -4.38
C LEU A 268 -10.30 10.46 -3.70
N GLN A 269 -9.39 9.72 -4.35
CA GLN A 269 -8.00 9.54 -3.88
C GLN A 269 -7.26 10.88 -3.79
N PHE A 270 -7.37 11.73 -4.82
CA PHE A 270 -6.78 13.06 -4.83
C PHE A 270 -7.33 13.96 -3.71
N LYS A 271 -8.63 13.82 -3.38
CA LYS A 271 -9.29 14.56 -2.29
C LYS A 271 -9.19 13.89 -0.93
N LYS A 272 -8.53 12.74 -0.79
CA LYS A 272 -8.44 11.97 0.45
C LYS A 272 -8.00 12.83 1.65
N ARG A 273 -6.96 13.64 1.46
CA ARG A 273 -6.45 14.54 2.52
C ARG A 273 -7.49 15.57 2.98
N MET A 274 -8.35 16.03 2.07
CA MET A 274 -9.46 16.92 2.42
C MET A 274 -10.46 16.23 3.34
N PHE A 275 -10.84 14.98 3.03
CA PHE A 275 -11.75 14.20 3.86
C PHE A 275 -11.17 13.92 5.25
N GLU A 276 -9.89 13.56 5.33
CA GLU A 276 -9.18 13.40 6.61
C GLU A 276 -9.20 14.70 7.43
N ASN A 277 -8.92 15.84 6.79
CA ASN A 277 -8.91 17.14 7.46
C ASN A 277 -10.29 17.55 7.99
N ILE A 278 -11.38 17.21 7.30
CA ILE A 278 -12.76 17.50 7.74
C ILE A 278 -13.13 16.71 9.00
N ALA A 279 -12.58 15.51 9.14
CA ALA A 279 -12.86 14.65 10.27
C ALA A 279 -11.95 14.92 11.48
N MET A 280 -10.74 15.45 11.25
CA MET A 280 -9.86 15.90 12.32
C MET A 280 -10.57 16.93 13.21
N GLY A 281 -10.44 16.78 14.53
CA GLY A 281 -11.07 17.65 15.52
C GLY A 281 -12.47 17.21 15.97
N ARG A 282 -12.99 16.06 15.48
CA ARG A 282 -14.23 15.45 15.97
C ARG A 282 -13.93 14.27 16.89
N THR A 283 -14.68 14.14 17.99
CA THR A 283 -14.60 12.97 18.90
C THR A 283 -14.98 11.68 18.19
N ILE A 284 -15.89 11.76 17.20
CA ILE A 284 -16.24 10.65 16.30
C ILE A 284 -15.73 11.02 14.90
N LEU A 285 -14.78 10.22 14.42
CA LEU A 285 -14.21 10.36 13.08
C LEU A 285 -15.22 9.85 12.04
N THR A 286 -16.26 10.66 11.77
CA THR A 286 -17.32 10.41 10.79
C THR A 286 -17.64 11.68 10.01
N ILE A 287 -17.59 11.61 8.69
CA ILE A 287 -18.14 12.65 7.81
C ILE A 287 -19.64 12.42 7.66
N GLY A 288 -20.48 13.41 7.97
CA GLY A 288 -21.94 13.32 7.91
C GLY A 288 -22.50 13.28 6.48
N LEU A 289 -23.64 12.61 6.26
CA LEU A 289 -24.36 12.63 4.98
C LEU A 289 -24.66 14.06 4.45
N PRO A 290 -25.00 15.07 5.29
CA PRO A 290 -25.19 16.43 4.79
C PRO A 290 -23.99 17.03 4.07
N TYR A 291 -22.77 16.59 4.40
CA TYR A 291 -21.56 17.01 3.67
C TYR A 291 -21.57 16.41 2.25
N PHE A 292 -21.77 15.10 2.13
CA PHE A 292 -21.79 14.42 0.83
C PHE A 292 -22.93 14.87 -0.08
N LYS A 293 -24.07 15.31 0.47
CA LYS A 293 -25.14 15.97 -0.30
C LYS A 293 -24.73 17.29 -0.94
N LYS A 294 -23.67 17.92 -0.44
CA LYS A 294 -23.14 19.21 -0.92
C LYS A 294 -21.75 19.06 -1.55
N LEU A 295 -21.24 17.85 -1.66
CA LEU A 295 -19.90 17.60 -2.19
C LEU A 295 -19.87 17.99 -3.66
N ARG A 296 -19.05 18.97 -4.01
CA ARG A 296 -18.82 19.38 -5.40
C ARG A 296 -17.65 18.62 -6.01
N ILE A 297 -17.73 18.37 -7.31
CA ILE A 297 -16.66 17.79 -8.12
C ILE A 297 -16.38 18.67 -9.33
N SER A 298 -15.10 18.87 -9.62
CA SER A 298 -14.62 19.48 -10.86
C SER A 298 -14.28 18.39 -11.86
N ALA A 299 -14.96 18.35 -13.00
CA ALA A 299 -14.76 17.35 -14.03
C ALA A 299 -14.93 17.95 -15.43
N PRO A 300 -14.24 17.43 -16.46
CA PRO A 300 -14.54 17.77 -17.83
C PRO A 300 -15.95 17.34 -18.19
N LYS A 301 -16.64 18.14 -19.01
CA LYS A 301 -17.94 17.76 -19.59
C LYS A 301 -17.80 16.62 -20.60
N ASP A 302 -16.65 16.55 -21.27
CA ASP A 302 -16.30 15.48 -22.18
C ASP A 302 -15.89 14.22 -21.39
N VAL A 303 -16.61 13.13 -21.61
CA VAL A 303 -16.39 11.84 -20.97
C VAL A 303 -15.11 11.18 -21.48
N GLU A 304 -14.70 11.46 -22.72
CA GLU A 304 -13.43 10.93 -23.25
C GLU A 304 -12.23 11.56 -22.53
N GLU A 305 -12.27 12.85 -22.19
CA GLU A 305 -11.26 13.45 -21.32
C GLU A 305 -11.22 12.80 -19.93
N GLN A 306 -12.38 12.54 -19.32
CA GLN A 306 -12.45 11.85 -18.02
C GLN A 306 -11.83 10.44 -18.10
N LYS A 307 -12.10 9.73 -19.21
CA LYS A 307 -11.53 8.40 -19.47
C LYS A 307 -10.01 8.47 -19.68
N MET A 308 -9.50 9.41 -20.46
CA MET A 308 -8.07 9.62 -20.65
C MET A 308 -7.34 9.87 -19.33
N ILE A 309 -7.93 10.68 -18.44
CA ILE A 309 -7.39 10.94 -17.10
C ILE A 309 -7.39 9.65 -16.26
N GLY A 310 -8.52 8.93 -16.24
CA GLY A 310 -8.66 7.67 -15.52
C GLY A 310 -7.66 6.60 -16.00
N ASP A 311 -7.55 6.40 -17.31
CA ASP A 311 -6.69 5.39 -17.94
C ASP A 311 -5.20 5.66 -17.69
N ARG A 312 -4.79 6.93 -17.62
CA ARG A 312 -3.39 7.29 -17.27
C ARG A 312 -3.02 6.92 -15.86
N LEU A 313 -3.91 7.20 -14.91
CA LEU A 313 -3.69 6.88 -13.51
C LEU A 313 -3.82 5.36 -13.27
N LEU A 314 -4.70 4.70 -14.02
CA LEU A 314 -4.81 3.24 -14.05
C LEU A 314 -3.50 2.60 -14.51
N LYS A 315 -2.95 3.03 -15.65
CA LYS A 315 -1.65 2.54 -16.13
C LYS A 315 -0.52 2.74 -15.14
N ALA A 316 -0.50 3.88 -14.44
CA ALA A 316 0.48 4.13 -13.39
C ALA A 316 0.33 3.13 -12.21
N ASP A 317 -0.89 2.78 -11.83
CA ASP A 317 -1.16 1.77 -10.81
C ASP A 317 -0.81 0.35 -11.26
N GLU A 318 -1.08 0.01 -12.52
CA GLU A 318 -0.69 -1.27 -13.13
C GLU A 318 0.83 -1.45 -13.10
N GLU A 319 1.59 -0.41 -13.46
CA GLU A 319 3.05 -0.43 -13.41
C GLU A 319 3.57 -0.61 -11.97
N ILE A 320 3.02 0.15 -11.01
CA ILE A 320 3.39 0.02 -9.59
C ILE A 320 3.07 -1.40 -9.09
N SER A 321 1.91 -1.94 -9.43
CA SER A 321 1.50 -3.28 -9.01
C SER A 321 2.39 -4.37 -9.61
N SER A 322 2.82 -4.21 -10.88
CA SER A 322 3.77 -5.11 -11.53
C SER A 322 5.12 -5.10 -10.81
N LEU A 323 5.63 -3.91 -10.47
CA LEU A 323 6.89 -3.78 -9.73
C LEU A 323 6.80 -4.36 -8.31
N GLU A 324 5.66 -4.20 -7.63
CA GLU A 324 5.43 -4.81 -6.31
C GLU A 324 5.41 -6.34 -6.37
N ALA A 325 4.82 -6.92 -7.43
CA ALA A 325 4.84 -8.36 -7.65
C ALA A 325 6.26 -8.87 -7.96
N ASP A 326 7.01 -8.14 -8.79
CA ASP A 326 8.41 -8.45 -9.09
C ASP A 326 9.30 -8.35 -7.85
N LEU A 327 9.07 -7.35 -6.99
CA LEU A 327 9.76 -7.19 -5.73
C LEU A 327 9.54 -8.40 -4.81
N GLU A 328 8.29 -8.85 -4.67
CA GLU A 328 7.98 -10.02 -3.84
C GLU A 328 8.65 -11.29 -4.40
N LYS A 329 8.61 -11.46 -5.72
CA LYS A 329 9.30 -12.58 -6.39
C LYS A 329 10.81 -12.57 -6.10
N LYS A 330 11.47 -11.41 -6.17
CA LYS A 330 12.90 -11.26 -5.85
C LYS A 330 13.19 -11.59 -4.38
N LYS A 331 12.33 -11.16 -3.45
CA LYS A 331 12.45 -11.50 -2.03
C LYS A 331 12.35 -13.02 -1.80
N GLN A 332 11.40 -13.69 -2.44
CA GLN A 332 11.28 -15.15 -2.38
C GLN A 332 12.49 -15.87 -3.01
N GLN A 333 13.01 -15.35 -4.13
CA GLN A 333 14.22 -15.88 -4.77
C GLN A 333 15.45 -15.74 -3.86
N LYS A 334 15.61 -14.60 -3.17
CA LYS A 334 16.66 -14.40 -2.17
C LYS A 334 16.54 -15.45 -1.05
N LEU A 335 15.35 -15.65 -0.49
CA LEU A 335 15.13 -16.64 0.57
C LEU A 335 15.50 -18.06 0.10
N GLY A 336 15.09 -18.45 -1.12
CA GLY A 336 15.47 -19.74 -1.71
C GLY A 336 16.97 -19.88 -1.91
N LEU A 337 17.65 -18.86 -2.44
CA LEU A 337 19.10 -18.84 -2.59
C LEU A 337 19.84 -18.92 -1.26
N MET A 338 19.37 -18.20 -0.23
CA MET A 338 19.93 -18.30 1.11
C MET A 338 19.82 -19.73 1.64
N GLN A 339 18.65 -20.37 1.48
CA GLN A 339 18.46 -21.77 1.86
C GLN A 339 19.42 -22.70 1.10
N ASP A 340 19.53 -22.57 -0.22
CA ASP A 340 20.34 -23.47 -1.05
C ASP A 340 21.84 -23.33 -0.79
N LEU A 341 22.31 -22.07 -0.73
CA LEU A 341 23.75 -21.75 -0.69
C LEU A 341 24.31 -21.85 0.73
N LEU A 342 23.57 -21.40 1.75
CA LEU A 342 24.07 -21.37 3.13
C LEU A 342 23.95 -22.73 3.84
N THR A 343 23.07 -23.62 3.36
CA THR A 343 22.98 -25.00 3.87
C THR A 343 23.88 -25.98 3.12
N GLY A 344 24.43 -25.56 1.97
CA GLY A 344 25.22 -26.41 1.09
C GLY A 344 24.40 -27.43 0.29
N HIS A 345 23.07 -27.24 0.21
CA HIS A 345 22.21 -28.02 -0.69
C HIS A 345 22.65 -27.87 -2.15
N VAL A 346 23.00 -26.64 -2.54
CA VAL A 346 23.66 -26.35 -3.82
C VAL A 346 25.11 -25.94 -3.55
N ARG A 347 26.05 -26.64 -4.20
CA ARG A 347 27.47 -26.33 -4.08
C ARG A 347 27.86 -25.21 -5.03
N VAL A 348 28.62 -24.25 -4.51
CA VAL A 348 29.23 -23.19 -5.30
C VAL A 348 30.62 -23.62 -5.72
N ASN A 349 30.86 -23.66 -7.03
CA ASN A 349 32.19 -23.86 -7.60
C ASN A 349 32.88 -22.51 -7.76
N VAL A 350 34.18 -22.45 -7.46
CA VAL A 350 34.99 -21.23 -7.48
C VAL A 350 36.19 -21.40 -8.38
#